data_AF-A0A2U8JDC0-F1
#
_entry.id   AF-A0A2U8JDC0-F1
#
_cell.length_a   1.000
_cell.length_b   1.000
_cell.length_c   1.000
_cell.angle_alpha   90.00
_cell.angle_beta   90.00
_cell.angle_gamma   90.00
#
_symmetry.space_group_name_H-M   'P 1'
#
loop_
_entity.id
_entity.type
_entity.pdbx_description
1 polymer ?
#
loop_
_entity_poly.entity_id
_entity_poly.type
_entity_poly.pdbx_seq_one_letter_code
_entity_poly.pdbx_strand_id
1 'polypeptide(L)'
;FAPILAAGCTAVLKPSELASVTCLEFGDVCNEVGLPPGVLNILTGLGPDAGAPLVSHPDVDKVAFTGSSVTGSKVMASAAQLVKPVTLELGGKSPIIVFEDVIDLDIAAEWTIFGVFWTNGQICSATSRLLVHESIAAEFVDKLVKWTEKIKISDPFEEGCRLGPVISKNQYDKIMKYISNAKSEGATILFGGSRPEHLKKGYFIEPTIITDVSTSMQIWKEEVFGPVLCIKTFSTEEEAIEMANDTEYGLAAAVFSKDLERCERV
;
A
#
# COMPACT_ATOMS: atom_id res chain seq x y z
N PHE A 1 -15.29 11.53 -3.07
CA PHE A 1 -16.32 12.32 -3.78
C PHE A 1 -17.53 12.64 -2.90
N ALA A 2 -18.18 11.65 -2.26
CA ALA A 2 -19.32 11.87 -1.35
C ALA A 2 -19.21 13.08 -0.37
N PRO A 3 -18.11 13.27 0.39
CA PRO A 3 -18.02 14.42 1.30
C PRO A 3 -17.96 15.77 0.58
N ILE A 4 -17.45 15.81 -0.66
CA ILE A 4 -17.38 17.03 -1.47
C ILE A 4 -18.80 17.49 -1.84
N LEU A 5 -19.63 16.56 -2.33
CA LEU A 5 -21.03 16.86 -2.64
C LEU A 5 -21.84 17.21 -1.40
N ALA A 6 -21.65 16.48 -0.31
CA ALA A 6 -22.36 16.74 0.94
C ALA A 6 -22.08 18.15 1.50
N ALA A 7 -20.86 18.65 1.29
CA ALA A 7 -20.47 20.01 1.67
C ALA A 7 -21.01 21.10 0.73
N GLY A 8 -21.66 20.75 -0.38
CA GLY A 8 -22.15 21.69 -1.38
C GLY A 8 -21.07 22.22 -2.34
N CYS A 9 -19.90 21.58 -2.39
CA CYS A 9 -18.84 21.93 -3.34
C CYS A 9 -19.09 21.30 -4.72
N THR A 10 -18.53 21.90 -5.76
CA THR A 10 -18.34 21.26 -7.07
C THR A 10 -16.97 20.57 -7.12
N ALA A 11 -16.80 19.64 -8.05
CA ALA A 11 -15.56 18.87 -8.17
C ALA A 11 -15.09 18.73 -9.62
N VAL A 12 -13.76 18.76 -9.78
CA VAL A 12 -13.07 18.25 -10.96
C VAL A 12 -12.24 17.04 -10.53
N LEU A 13 -12.69 15.84 -10.89
CA LEU A 13 -12.04 14.58 -10.57
C LEU A 13 -11.11 14.17 -11.70
N LYS A 14 -9.81 14.00 -11.41
CA LYS A 14 -8.84 13.42 -12.32
C LYS A 14 -8.40 12.03 -11.82
N PRO A 15 -9.00 10.92 -12.31
CA PRO A 15 -8.57 9.58 -11.94
C PRO A 15 -7.20 9.24 -12.55
N SER A 16 -6.55 8.19 -12.02
CA SER A 16 -5.29 7.70 -12.58
C SER A 16 -5.47 7.25 -14.03
N GLU A 17 -4.55 7.63 -14.91
CA GLU A 17 -4.47 7.15 -16.28
C GLU A 17 -4.37 5.62 -16.40
N LEU A 18 -3.95 4.93 -15.34
CA LEU A 18 -3.85 3.47 -15.31
C LEU A 18 -5.18 2.77 -14.97
N ALA A 19 -6.14 3.49 -14.38
CA ALA A 19 -7.40 2.94 -13.89
C ALA A 19 -8.50 4.02 -13.87
N SER A 20 -9.07 4.32 -15.04
CA SER A 20 -10.07 5.40 -15.20
C SER A 20 -11.49 4.92 -15.51
N VAL A 21 -11.67 3.66 -15.94
CA VAL A 21 -12.96 3.17 -16.47
C VAL A 21 -14.10 3.37 -15.47
N THR A 22 -13.95 2.89 -14.24
CA THR A 22 -15.01 2.97 -13.22
C THR A 22 -15.35 4.40 -12.81
N CYS A 23 -14.39 5.33 -12.90
CA CYS A 23 -14.67 6.75 -12.67
C CYS A 23 -15.49 7.34 -13.81
N LEU A 24 -15.27 6.95 -15.06
CA LEU A 24 -16.08 7.38 -16.19
C LEU A 24 -17.52 6.84 -16.09
N GLU A 25 -17.68 5.55 -15.80
CA GLU A 25 -19.01 4.93 -15.56
C GLU A 25 -19.75 5.62 -14.39
N PHE A 26 -19.02 6.04 -13.36
CA PHE A 26 -19.60 6.82 -12.27
C PHE A 26 -20.16 8.18 -12.75
N GLY A 27 -19.54 8.79 -13.76
CA GLY A 27 -20.07 9.97 -14.43
C GLY A 27 -21.41 9.70 -15.11
N ASP A 28 -21.58 8.54 -15.76
CA ASP A 28 -22.84 8.15 -16.38
C ASP A 28 -23.94 7.94 -15.33
N VAL A 29 -23.61 7.27 -14.21
CA VAL A 29 -24.53 7.15 -13.08
C VAL A 29 -24.92 8.54 -12.53
N CYS A 30 -23.99 9.50 -12.44
CA CYS A 30 -24.32 10.87 -12.02
C CYS A 30 -25.28 11.57 -12.98
N ASN A 31 -25.14 11.33 -14.29
CA ASN A 31 -26.07 11.84 -15.29
C ASN A 31 -27.47 11.22 -15.13
N GLU A 32 -27.56 9.90 -14.93
CA GLU A 32 -28.82 9.19 -14.75
C GLU A 32 -29.62 9.67 -13.54
N VAL A 33 -28.94 9.95 -12.42
CA VAL A 33 -29.59 10.48 -11.21
C VAL A 33 -29.87 11.99 -11.27
N GLY A 34 -29.53 12.65 -12.38
CA GLY A 34 -29.81 14.06 -12.62
C GLY A 34 -28.93 15.01 -11.80
N LEU A 35 -27.66 14.65 -11.55
CA LEU A 35 -26.72 15.57 -10.91
C LEU A 35 -26.62 16.87 -11.74
N PRO A 36 -26.75 18.06 -11.13
CA PRO A 36 -26.77 19.30 -11.90
C PRO A 36 -25.49 19.51 -12.73
N PRO A 37 -25.59 20.07 -13.95
CA PRO A 37 -24.43 20.29 -14.81
C PRO A 37 -23.31 21.07 -14.12
N GLY A 38 -22.08 20.58 -14.25
CA GLY A 38 -20.89 21.22 -13.68
C GLY A 38 -20.62 20.91 -12.20
N VAL A 39 -21.53 20.22 -11.49
CA VAL A 39 -21.30 19.82 -10.09
C VAL A 39 -20.18 18.77 -9.98
N LEU A 40 -20.13 17.82 -10.91
CA LEU A 40 -19.01 16.90 -11.09
C LEU A 40 -18.51 16.98 -12.53
N ASN A 41 -17.20 17.09 -12.68
CA ASN A 41 -16.51 17.05 -13.95
C ASN A 41 -15.42 15.98 -13.84
N ILE A 42 -15.36 15.03 -14.76
CA ILE A 42 -14.37 13.94 -14.74
C ILE A 42 -13.41 14.13 -15.91
N LEU A 43 -12.13 14.30 -15.60
CA LEU A 43 -11.08 14.56 -16.58
C LEU A 43 -10.03 13.45 -16.54
N THR A 44 -10.00 12.60 -17.56
CA THR A 44 -8.93 11.62 -17.72
C THR A 44 -7.73 12.23 -18.46
N GLY A 45 -6.52 11.73 -18.20
CA GLY A 45 -5.30 12.15 -18.89
C GLY A 45 -4.07 11.85 -18.06
N LEU A 46 -2.88 12.22 -18.53
CA LEU A 46 -1.64 12.01 -17.78
C LEU A 46 -1.53 13.01 -16.62
N GLY A 47 -0.73 12.67 -15.60
CA GLY A 47 -0.46 13.55 -14.46
C GLY A 47 -0.02 14.97 -14.88
N PRO A 48 1.01 15.12 -15.72
CA PRO A 48 1.48 16.43 -16.18
C PRO A 48 0.44 17.22 -16.99
N ASP A 49 -0.36 16.55 -17.81
CA ASP A 49 -1.23 17.23 -18.78
C ASP A 49 -2.62 17.57 -18.22
N ALA A 50 -3.18 16.68 -17.40
CA ALA A 50 -4.52 16.85 -16.83
C ALA A 50 -4.49 17.23 -15.34
N GLY A 51 -3.49 16.74 -14.58
CA GLY A 51 -3.39 16.99 -13.14
C GLY A 51 -2.71 18.31 -12.80
N ALA A 52 -1.53 18.58 -13.37
CA ALA A 52 -0.75 19.77 -13.04
C ALA A 52 -1.52 21.08 -13.30
N PRO A 53 -2.26 21.26 -14.42
CA PRO A 53 -3.07 22.46 -14.63
C PRO A 53 -4.17 22.64 -13.58
N LEU A 54 -4.80 21.57 -13.08
CA LEU A 54 -5.82 21.68 -12.02
C LEU A 54 -5.22 22.20 -10.72
N VAL A 55 -4.01 21.74 -10.39
CA VAL A 55 -3.31 22.18 -9.17
C VAL A 55 -2.91 23.65 -9.24
N SER A 56 -2.48 24.13 -10.41
CA SER A 56 -2.07 25.52 -10.62
C SER A 56 -3.18 26.46 -11.09
N HIS A 57 -4.42 25.97 -11.25
CA HIS A 57 -5.53 26.80 -11.74
C HIS A 57 -5.95 27.86 -10.70
N PRO A 58 -6.13 29.15 -11.07
CA PRO A 58 -6.51 30.20 -10.13
C PRO A 58 -7.90 29.98 -9.52
N ASP A 59 -8.85 29.43 -10.29
CA ASP A 59 -10.25 29.24 -9.83
C ASP A 59 -10.50 27.90 -9.11
N VAL A 60 -9.46 27.17 -8.73
CA VAL A 60 -9.60 25.95 -7.91
C VAL A 60 -9.28 26.29 -6.47
N ASP A 61 -10.27 26.26 -5.59
CA ASP A 61 -10.13 26.69 -4.19
C ASP A 61 -9.33 25.72 -3.32
N LYS A 62 -9.37 24.43 -3.62
CA LYS A 62 -8.74 23.37 -2.82
C LYS A 62 -8.31 22.19 -3.68
N VAL A 63 -7.17 21.59 -3.32
CA VAL A 63 -6.75 20.29 -3.87
C VAL A 63 -6.83 19.20 -2.80
N ALA A 64 -7.34 18.03 -3.19
CA ALA A 64 -7.23 16.79 -2.43
C ALA A 64 -6.53 15.77 -3.33
N PHE A 65 -5.39 15.23 -2.88
CA PHE A 65 -4.57 14.32 -3.66
C PHE A 65 -4.29 13.05 -2.87
N THR A 66 -4.45 11.91 -3.54
CA THR A 66 -4.03 10.60 -3.04
C THR A 66 -3.06 9.97 -4.02
N GLY A 67 -1.88 9.54 -3.56
CA GLY A 67 -0.86 8.93 -4.41
C GLY A 67 0.54 8.99 -3.82
N SER A 68 1.58 8.87 -4.66
CA SER A 68 2.96 8.84 -4.16
C SER A 68 3.43 10.15 -3.52
N SER A 69 4.33 10.06 -2.53
CA SER A 69 4.91 11.24 -1.86
C SER A 69 5.62 12.19 -2.81
N VAL A 70 6.37 11.66 -3.79
CA VAL A 70 7.05 12.49 -4.81
C VAL A 70 6.07 13.36 -5.59
N THR A 71 4.92 12.80 -5.98
CA THR A 71 3.87 13.58 -6.67
C THR A 71 3.16 14.50 -5.71
N GLY A 72 2.86 14.06 -4.48
CA GLY A 72 2.26 14.89 -3.44
C GLY A 72 3.06 16.17 -3.14
N SER A 73 4.39 16.06 -3.04
CA SER A 73 5.28 17.21 -2.87
C SER A 73 5.21 18.18 -4.05
N LYS A 74 5.15 17.67 -5.29
CA LYS A 74 4.98 18.52 -6.49
C LYS A 74 3.63 19.23 -6.48
N VAL A 75 2.55 18.53 -6.09
CA VAL A 75 1.21 19.10 -5.94
C VAL A 75 1.23 20.24 -4.92
N MET A 76 1.77 19.99 -3.73
CA MET A 76 1.85 20.99 -2.66
C MET A 76 2.70 22.20 -3.08
N ALA A 77 3.86 21.98 -3.70
CA ALA A 77 4.74 23.04 -4.17
C ALA A 77 4.06 23.94 -5.22
N SER A 78 3.31 23.33 -6.15
CA SER A 78 2.56 24.09 -7.15
C SER A 78 1.37 24.85 -6.55
N ALA A 79 0.67 24.24 -5.60
CA ALA A 79 -0.45 24.87 -4.90
C ALA A 79 -0.01 26.07 -4.04
N ALA A 80 1.21 26.03 -3.51
CA ALA A 80 1.77 27.09 -2.66
C ALA A 80 1.91 28.44 -3.40
N GLN A 81 2.10 28.42 -4.73
CA GLN A 81 2.18 29.64 -5.55
C GLN A 81 0.88 30.46 -5.51
N LEU A 82 -0.24 29.83 -5.17
CA LEU A 82 -1.56 30.44 -5.05
C LEU A 82 -2.09 30.42 -3.61
N VAL A 83 -1.25 30.03 -2.64
CA VAL A 83 -1.64 29.85 -1.23
C VAL A 83 -2.85 28.91 -1.08
N LYS A 84 -2.94 27.91 -1.95
CA LYS A 84 -4.09 27.01 -2.04
C LYS A 84 -3.98 25.87 -1.03
N PRO A 85 -5.03 25.59 -0.23
CA PRO A 85 -5.03 24.48 0.71
C PRO A 85 -4.97 23.14 -0.02
N VAL A 86 -4.14 22.22 0.51
CA VAL A 86 -3.97 20.86 -0.01
C VAL A 86 -4.21 19.84 1.10
N THR A 87 -4.90 18.75 0.78
CA THR A 87 -4.90 17.52 1.59
C THR A 87 -4.13 16.45 0.83
N LEU A 88 -3.21 15.77 1.50
CA LEU A 88 -2.35 14.75 0.93
C LEU A 88 -2.55 13.42 1.68
N GLU A 89 -3.02 12.40 0.97
CA GLU A 89 -3.04 11.01 1.41
C GLU A 89 -1.95 10.25 0.64
N LEU A 90 -0.84 9.96 1.32
CA LEU A 90 0.36 9.45 0.67
C LEU A 90 0.62 7.98 0.99
N GLY A 91 1.74 7.46 0.51
CA GLY A 91 2.19 6.11 0.76
C GLY A 91 2.57 5.86 2.23
N GLY A 92 2.90 4.61 2.53
CA GLY A 92 3.27 4.19 3.88
C GLY A 92 4.33 3.09 3.92
N LYS A 93 4.85 2.87 5.13
CA LYS A 93 5.66 1.70 5.46
C LYS A 93 5.19 1.11 6.79
N SER A 94 3.91 0.80 6.84
CA SER A 94 3.20 0.42 8.07
C SER A 94 3.78 -0.84 8.71
N PRO A 95 4.01 -0.83 10.03
CA PRO A 95 4.41 -2.02 10.77
C PRO A 95 3.19 -2.85 11.19
N ILE A 96 3.42 -4.16 11.32
CA ILE A 96 2.59 -5.07 12.11
C ILE A 96 3.49 -5.70 13.18
N ILE A 97 3.12 -5.51 14.43
CA ILE A 97 3.87 -5.97 15.61
C ILE A 97 3.15 -7.19 16.18
N VAL A 98 3.84 -8.31 16.32
CA VAL A 98 3.29 -9.56 16.86
C VAL A 98 4.08 -9.96 18.10
N PHE A 99 3.45 -9.84 19.26
CA PHE A 99 4.03 -10.24 20.55
C PHE A 99 3.85 -11.73 20.81
N GLU A 100 4.68 -12.25 21.71
CA GLU A 100 4.76 -13.64 22.15
C GLU A 100 3.49 -14.18 22.80
N ASP A 101 2.62 -13.29 23.28
CA ASP A 101 1.42 -13.62 24.02
C ASP A 101 0.16 -13.74 23.14
N VAL A 102 0.30 -13.60 21.82
CA VAL A 102 -0.78 -13.79 20.85
C VAL A 102 -1.48 -15.14 21.05
N ILE A 103 -2.81 -15.12 21.03
CA ILE A 103 -3.64 -16.28 21.38
C ILE A 103 -3.54 -17.38 20.32
N ASP A 104 -3.49 -16.99 19.05
CA ASP A 104 -3.49 -17.90 17.91
C ASP A 104 -2.53 -17.40 16.83
N LEU A 105 -1.45 -18.14 16.63
CA LEU A 105 -0.42 -17.82 15.63
C LEU A 105 -0.92 -17.98 14.20
N ASP A 106 -1.86 -18.89 13.93
CA ASP A 106 -2.42 -19.06 12.58
C ASP A 106 -3.30 -17.87 12.20
N ILE A 107 -4.13 -17.39 13.13
CA ILE A 107 -4.95 -16.19 12.92
C ILE A 107 -4.06 -14.97 12.71
N ALA A 108 -3.03 -14.77 13.54
CA ALA A 108 -2.10 -13.66 13.38
C ALA A 108 -1.31 -13.75 12.06
N ALA A 109 -0.94 -14.94 11.60
CA ALA A 109 -0.28 -15.14 10.31
C ALA A 109 -1.22 -14.82 9.14
N GLU A 110 -2.48 -15.25 9.19
CA GLU A 110 -3.50 -14.94 8.18
C GLU A 110 -3.72 -13.42 8.06
N TRP A 111 -3.87 -12.72 9.19
CA TRP A 111 -4.00 -11.25 9.20
C TRP A 111 -2.74 -10.54 8.70
N THR A 112 -1.55 -11.05 9.03
CA THR A 112 -0.28 -10.50 8.51
C THR A 112 -0.23 -10.59 6.99
N ILE A 113 -0.60 -11.75 6.43
CA ILE A 113 -0.68 -11.99 4.98
C ILE A 113 -1.73 -11.10 4.33
N PHE A 114 -2.91 -10.98 4.94
CA PHE A 114 -3.95 -10.09 4.47
C PHE A 114 -3.46 -8.64 4.41
N GLY A 115 -2.81 -8.17 5.49
CA GLY A 115 -2.31 -6.81 5.62
C GLY A 115 -1.26 -6.40 4.58
N VAL A 116 -0.54 -7.36 3.99
CA VAL A 116 0.55 -7.06 3.01
C VAL A 116 0.27 -7.55 1.59
N PHE A 117 -0.49 -8.63 1.40
CA PHE A 117 -0.72 -9.21 0.07
C PHE A 117 -2.12 -8.92 -0.48
N TRP A 118 -3.06 -8.43 0.32
CA TRP A 118 -4.34 -7.96 -0.21
C TRP A 118 -4.13 -6.87 -1.27
N THR A 119 -4.94 -6.90 -2.33
CA THR A 119 -4.80 -6.10 -3.57
C THR A 119 -3.39 -6.13 -4.19
N ASN A 120 -2.67 -7.24 -4.00
CA ASN A 120 -1.30 -7.45 -4.48
C ASN A 120 -0.30 -6.49 -3.80
N GLY A 121 -0.57 -6.10 -2.56
CA GLY A 121 0.24 -5.15 -1.78
C GLY A 121 0.23 -3.71 -2.33
N GLN A 122 -0.72 -3.39 -3.19
CA GLN A 122 -0.92 -2.05 -3.74
C GLN A 122 -1.90 -1.27 -2.86
N ILE A 123 -1.57 -1.19 -1.56
CA ILE A 123 -2.33 -0.51 -0.50
C ILE A 123 -1.37 0.44 0.20
N CYS A 124 -1.76 1.70 0.38
CA CYS A 124 -0.93 2.68 1.09
C CYS A 124 -0.65 2.26 2.55
N SER A 125 -1.66 1.70 3.22
CA SER A 125 -1.59 1.20 4.59
C SER A 125 -1.13 -0.26 4.72
N ALA A 126 -0.57 -0.86 3.66
CA ALA A 126 -0.08 -2.23 3.71
C ALA A 126 0.94 -2.39 4.85
N THR A 127 0.72 -3.35 5.75
CA THR A 127 1.61 -3.66 6.87
C THR A 127 2.83 -4.45 6.39
N SER A 128 3.66 -3.80 5.59
CA SER A 128 4.78 -4.40 4.84
C SER A 128 6.05 -4.63 5.65
N ARG A 129 6.06 -4.25 6.94
CA ARG A 129 7.10 -4.57 7.91
C ARG A 129 6.52 -5.39 9.05
N LEU A 130 6.85 -6.67 9.11
CA LEU A 130 6.57 -7.52 10.25
C LEU A 130 7.67 -7.37 11.30
N LEU A 131 7.27 -7.00 12.51
CA LEU A 131 8.05 -7.07 13.72
C LEU A 131 7.47 -8.19 14.57
N VAL A 132 8.23 -9.26 14.81
CA VAL A 132 7.75 -10.44 15.57
C VAL A 132 8.66 -10.71 16.76
N HIS A 133 8.07 -10.97 17.93
CA HIS A 133 8.86 -11.25 19.12
C HIS A 133 9.72 -12.51 18.92
N GLU A 134 10.99 -12.44 19.30
CA GLU A 134 12.01 -13.46 18.99
C GLU A 134 11.63 -14.87 19.46
N SER A 135 10.92 -14.99 20.58
CA SER A 135 10.53 -16.27 21.19
C SER A 135 9.54 -17.07 20.33
N ILE A 136 8.76 -16.40 19.48
CA ILE A 136 7.78 -17.03 18.58
C ILE A 136 8.17 -16.92 17.10
N ALA A 137 9.23 -16.19 16.78
CA ALA A 137 9.59 -15.82 15.41
C ALA A 137 9.73 -17.04 14.48
N ALA A 138 10.44 -18.09 14.91
CA ALA A 138 10.67 -19.27 14.07
C ALA A 138 9.36 -19.99 13.71
N GLU A 139 8.49 -20.22 14.70
CA GLU A 139 7.19 -20.88 14.48
C GLU A 139 6.24 -19.98 13.67
N PHE A 140 6.21 -18.68 13.97
CA PHE A 140 5.37 -17.72 13.27
C PHE A 140 5.74 -17.59 11.79
N VAL A 141 7.03 -17.53 11.48
CA VAL A 141 7.53 -17.45 10.10
C VAL A 141 7.21 -18.72 9.32
N ASP A 142 7.34 -19.91 9.93
CA ASP A 142 6.95 -21.18 9.29
C ASP A 142 5.44 -21.20 8.94
N LYS A 143 4.58 -20.77 9.87
CA LYS A 143 3.14 -20.63 9.61
C LYS A 143 2.86 -19.61 8.51
N LEU A 144 3.55 -18.47 8.53
CA LEU A 144 3.40 -17.42 7.53
C LEU A 144 3.74 -17.92 6.11
N VAL A 145 4.82 -18.68 5.95
CA VAL A 145 5.18 -19.30 4.67
C VAL A 145 4.10 -20.29 4.23
N LYS A 146 3.65 -21.19 5.11
CA LYS A 146 2.59 -22.18 4.80
C LYS A 146 1.27 -21.55 4.40
N TRP A 147 0.90 -20.42 5.00
CA TRP A 147 -0.28 -19.67 4.59
C TRP A 147 -0.08 -18.96 3.25
N THR A 148 1.11 -18.41 3.03
CA THR A 148 1.47 -17.73 1.79
C THR A 148 1.48 -18.70 0.59
N GLU A 149 1.93 -19.93 0.77
CA GLU A 149 1.88 -21.00 -0.24
C GLU A 149 0.46 -21.35 -0.71
N LYS A 150 -0.55 -21.13 0.14
CA LYS A 150 -1.96 -21.41 -0.18
C LYS A 150 -2.61 -20.33 -1.03
N ILE A 151 -1.93 -19.20 -1.26
CA ILE A 151 -2.49 -18.09 -2.03
C ILE A 151 -2.62 -18.49 -3.50
N LYS A 152 -3.85 -18.67 -3.97
CA LYS A 152 -4.14 -18.92 -5.39
C LYS A 152 -3.86 -17.66 -6.21
N ILE A 153 -2.79 -17.70 -6.99
CA ILE A 153 -2.43 -16.68 -7.97
C ILE A 153 -2.96 -17.12 -9.34
N SER A 154 -3.88 -16.36 -9.90
CA SER A 154 -4.58 -16.73 -11.14
C SER A 154 -5.14 -15.51 -11.87
N ASP A 155 -5.92 -15.74 -12.93
CA ASP A 155 -6.69 -14.68 -13.57
C ASP A 155 -7.65 -14.03 -12.53
N PRO A 156 -7.74 -12.70 -12.45
CA PRO A 156 -8.63 -12.02 -11.50
C PRO A 156 -10.11 -12.33 -11.67
N PHE A 157 -10.54 -12.82 -12.83
CA PHE A 157 -11.92 -13.23 -13.08
C PHE A 157 -12.18 -14.70 -12.72
N GLU A 158 -11.15 -15.46 -12.36
CA GLU A 158 -11.29 -16.85 -11.95
C GLU A 158 -11.82 -16.96 -10.51
N GLU A 159 -12.79 -17.85 -10.29
CA GLU A 159 -13.31 -18.11 -8.96
C GLU A 159 -12.20 -18.57 -8.00
N GLY A 160 -12.19 -18.00 -6.80
CA GLY A 160 -11.20 -18.28 -5.77
C GLY A 160 -9.83 -17.64 -6.01
N CYS A 161 -9.65 -16.80 -7.04
CA CYS A 161 -8.44 -15.97 -7.17
C CYS A 161 -8.22 -15.17 -5.89
N ARG A 162 -7.00 -15.25 -5.32
CA ARG A 162 -6.61 -14.51 -4.12
C ARG A 162 -5.54 -13.45 -4.39
N LEU A 163 -4.83 -13.57 -5.50
CA LEU A 163 -3.80 -12.61 -5.91
C LEU A 163 -3.79 -12.46 -7.44
N GLY A 164 -3.92 -11.23 -7.92
CA GLY A 164 -3.88 -10.88 -9.34
C GLY A 164 -2.52 -10.31 -9.77
N PRO A 165 -2.43 -9.73 -10.98
CA PRO A 165 -1.23 -9.02 -11.42
C PRO A 165 -1.15 -7.62 -10.80
N VAL A 166 0.05 -7.04 -10.71
CA VAL A 166 0.20 -5.61 -10.41
C VAL A 166 -0.23 -4.75 -11.59
N ILE A 167 -0.54 -3.48 -11.32
CA ILE A 167 -1.32 -2.63 -12.25
C ILE A 167 -0.66 -2.39 -13.61
N SER A 168 0.67 -2.37 -13.70
CA SER A 168 1.38 -2.02 -14.94
C SER A 168 2.78 -2.63 -15.01
N LYS A 169 3.36 -2.61 -16.21
CA LYS A 169 4.77 -3.00 -16.44
C LYS A 169 5.74 -2.17 -15.60
N ASN A 170 5.55 -0.86 -15.53
CA ASN A 170 6.42 0.02 -14.77
C ASN A 170 6.39 -0.33 -13.29
N GLN A 171 5.21 -0.65 -12.76
CA GLN A 171 5.07 -1.07 -11.36
C GLN A 171 5.70 -2.45 -11.12
N TYR A 172 5.52 -3.38 -12.06
CA TYR A 172 6.18 -4.69 -12.02
C TYR A 172 7.71 -4.54 -11.97
N ASP A 173 8.29 -3.79 -12.91
CA ASP A 173 9.74 -3.59 -12.99
C ASP A 173 10.27 -2.90 -11.72
N LYS A 174 9.52 -1.93 -11.16
CA LYS A 174 9.86 -1.26 -9.90
C LYS A 174 9.92 -2.27 -8.74
N ILE A 175 8.89 -3.09 -8.56
CA ILE A 175 8.84 -4.09 -7.49
C ILE A 175 9.96 -5.13 -7.64
N MET A 176 10.16 -5.66 -8.84
CA MET A 176 11.23 -6.62 -9.11
C MET A 176 12.62 -6.03 -8.84
N LYS A 177 12.80 -4.73 -9.11
CA LYS A 177 14.04 -4.02 -8.75
C LYS A 177 14.25 -3.94 -7.24
N TYR A 178 13.22 -3.65 -6.44
CA TYR A 178 13.34 -3.68 -4.98
C TYR A 178 13.74 -5.06 -4.46
N ILE A 179 13.11 -6.12 -4.97
CA ILE A 179 13.43 -7.50 -4.57
C ILE A 179 14.88 -7.85 -4.95
N SER A 180 15.33 -7.46 -6.15
CA SER A 180 16.71 -7.64 -6.58
C SER A 180 17.71 -6.85 -5.73
N ASN A 181 17.39 -5.61 -5.36
CA ASN A 181 18.23 -4.78 -4.52
C ASN A 181 18.36 -5.37 -3.11
N ALA A 182 17.25 -5.86 -2.52
CA ALA A 182 17.27 -6.52 -1.23
C ALA A 182 18.26 -7.71 -1.20
N LYS A 183 18.25 -8.56 -2.23
CA LYS A 183 19.25 -9.64 -2.39
C LYS A 183 20.68 -9.10 -2.43
N SER A 184 20.92 -8.03 -3.19
CA SER A 184 22.26 -7.43 -3.33
C SER A 184 22.76 -6.74 -2.05
N GLU A 185 21.84 -6.29 -1.19
CA GLU A 185 22.14 -5.69 0.11
C GLU A 185 22.36 -6.74 1.22
N GLY A 186 22.13 -8.03 0.92
CA GLY A 186 22.39 -9.15 1.83
C GLY A 186 21.14 -9.72 2.52
N ALA A 187 19.94 -9.27 2.15
CA ALA A 187 18.70 -9.86 2.64
C ALA A 187 18.43 -11.23 1.99
N THR A 188 17.70 -12.09 2.70
CA THR A 188 17.30 -13.41 2.22
C THR A 188 15.87 -13.36 1.67
N ILE A 189 15.66 -13.83 0.45
CA ILE A 189 14.30 -14.09 -0.05
C ILE A 189 13.88 -15.47 0.43
N LEU A 190 13.10 -15.50 1.50
CA LEU A 190 12.62 -16.73 2.12
C LEU A 190 11.57 -17.44 1.27
N PHE A 191 10.69 -16.66 0.62
CA PHE A 191 9.62 -17.18 -0.23
C PHE A 191 9.36 -16.23 -1.42
N GLY A 192 9.02 -16.82 -2.57
CA GLY A 192 8.62 -16.09 -3.78
C GLY A 192 9.73 -15.24 -4.40
N GLY A 193 9.42 -13.97 -4.67
CA GLY A 193 10.36 -13.01 -5.26
C GLY A 193 10.54 -13.16 -6.77
N SER A 194 9.68 -13.93 -7.43
CA SER A 194 9.70 -14.17 -8.87
C SER A 194 8.31 -14.05 -9.48
N ARG A 195 8.21 -14.26 -10.80
CA ARG A 195 6.93 -14.44 -11.48
C ARG A 195 6.48 -15.90 -11.32
N PRO A 196 5.20 -16.17 -11.01
CA PRO A 196 4.69 -17.54 -10.95
C PRO A 196 4.88 -18.28 -12.27
N GLU A 197 5.39 -19.50 -12.22
CA GLU A 197 5.81 -20.24 -13.43
C GLU A 197 4.67 -20.52 -14.41
N HIS A 198 3.45 -20.77 -13.91
CA HIS A 198 2.27 -21.07 -14.73
C HIS A 198 1.68 -19.83 -15.41
N LEU A 199 2.05 -18.61 -14.99
CA LEU A 199 1.53 -17.35 -15.51
C LEU A 199 2.58 -16.64 -16.37
N LYS A 200 2.73 -17.07 -17.63
CA LYS A 200 3.75 -16.52 -18.55
C LYS A 200 3.44 -15.09 -19.02
N LYS A 201 2.17 -14.65 -18.98
CA LYS A 201 1.71 -13.31 -19.38
C LYS A 201 1.06 -12.59 -18.19
N GLY A 202 0.97 -11.26 -18.28
CA GLY A 202 0.55 -10.41 -17.18
C GLY A 202 1.71 -10.00 -16.27
N TYR A 203 1.42 -9.08 -15.37
CA TYR A 203 2.39 -8.51 -14.44
C TYR A 203 2.30 -9.19 -13.07
N PHE A 204 2.33 -10.52 -13.05
CA PHE A 204 2.22 -11.31 -11.83
C PHE A 204 3.54 -11.39 -11.08
N ILE A 205 3.50 -11.17 -9.77
CA ILE A 205 4.62 -11.32 -8.85
C ILE A 205 4.14 -12.23 -7.71
N GLU A 206 4.95 -13.22 -7.36
CA GLU A 206 4.67 -14.08 -6.20
C GLU A 206 4.67 -13.25 -4.92
N PRO A 207 3.80 -13.56 -3.95
CA PRO A 207 3.96 -13.10 -2.58
C PRO A 207 5.40 -13.33 -2.14
N THR A 208 6.06 -12.28 -1.65
CA THR A 208 7.48 -12.32 -1.35
C THR A 208 7.69 -12.07 0.13
N ILE A 209 8.39 -12.99 0.79
CA ILE A 209 8.79 -12.84 2.20
C ILE A 209 10.30 -12.69 2.25
N ILE A 210 10.76 -11.63 2.91
CA ILE A 210 12.18 -11.25 2.99
C ILE A 210 12.60 -11.21 4.46
N THR A 211 13.65 -11.97 4.78
CA THR A 211 14.26 -12.06 6.12
C THR A 211 15.69 -11.52 6.10
N ASP A 212 16.37 -11.57 7.24
CA ASP A 212 17.75 -11.07 7.40
C ASP A 212 17.89 -9.59 7.00
N VAL A 213 16.84 -8.81 7.27
CA VAL A 213 16.75 -7.39 6.90
C VAL A 213 17.35 -6.53 8.01
N SER A 214 18.26 -5.61 7.65
CA SER A 214 18.72 -4.55 8.54
C SER A 214 17.87 -3.28 8.35
N THR A 215 17.81 -2.42 9.37
CA THR A 215 17.08 -1.14 9.29
C THR A 215 17.70 -0.17 8.29
N SER A 216 18.96 -0.38 7.88
CA SER A 216 19.64 0.45 6.90
C SER A 216 19.26 0.14 5.45
N MET A 217 18.71 -1.05 5.17
CA MET A 217 18.38 -1.52 3.81
C MET A 217 17.26 -0.71 3.16
N GLN A 218 17.32 -0.59 1.83
CA GLN A 218 16.30 0.11 1.05
C GLN A 218 14.91 -0.55 1.23
N ILE A 219 14.87 -1.88 1.25
CA ILE A 219 13.62 -2.66 1.34
C ILE A 219 12.89 -2.45 2.67
N TRP A 220 13.61 -2.05 3.73
CA TRP A 220 13.05 -1.70 5.03
C TRP A 220 12.49 -0.28 5.05
N LYS A 221 13.17 0.67 4.40
CA LYS A 221 12.84 2.10 4.47
C LYS A 221 11.75 2.52 3.49
N GLU A 222 11.79 1.98 2.27
CA GLU A 222 10.98 2.50 1.16
C GLU A 222 9.69 1.70 0.91
N GLU A 223 8.64 2.40 0.49
CA GLU A 223 7.40 1.80 0.03
C GLU A 223 7.59 1.10 -1.32
N VAL A 224 7.42 -0.22 -1.32
CA VAL A 224 7.53 -1.06 -2.52
C VAL A 224 6.25 -1.00 -3.37
N PHE A 225 5.09 -0.94 -2.69
CA PHE A 225 3.75 -0.94 -3.29
C PHE A 225 3.50 -2.18 -4.18
N GLY A 226 3.79 -3.35 -3.60
CA GLY A 226 3.72 -4.67 -4.21
C GLY A 226 3.65 -5.76 -3.14
N PRO A 227 3.50 -7.04 -3.51
CA PRO A 227 3.23 -8.11 -2.56
C PRO A 227 4.54 -8.57 -1.89
N VAL A 228 5.16 -7.70 -1.09
CA VAL A 228 6.47 -7.91 -0.47
C VAL A 228 6.43 -7.56 1.01
N LEU A 229 6.79 -8.53 1.86
CA LEU A 229 6.87 -8.41 3.31
C LEU A 229 8.32 -8.54 3.78
N CYS A 230 8.77 -7.60 4.61
CA CYS A 230 10.06 -7.69 5.32
C CYS A 230 9.81 -8.11 6.77
N ILE A 231 10.68 -8.97 7.31
CA ILE A 231 10.58 -9.47 8.69
C ILE A 231 11.81 -9.05 9.49
N LYS A 232 11.57 -8.52 10.70
CA LYS A 232 12.57 -8.38 11.76
C LYS A 232 12.02 -8.91 13.08
N THR A 233 12.93 -9.31 13.97
CA THR A 233 12.61 -9.73 15.33
C THR A 233 12.87 -8.60 16.32
N PHE A 234 12.22 -8.67 17.48
CA PHE A 234 12.49 -7.84 18.65
C PHE A 234 12.44 -8.68 19.93
N SER A 235 13.03 -8.20 21.02
CA SER A 235 13.05 -8.87 22.33
C SER A 235 12.32 -8.07 23.42
N THR A 236 12.07 -6.77 23.22
CA THR A 236 11.31 -5.94 24.19
C THR A 236 10.25 -5.07 23.52
N GLU A 237 9.26 -4.63 24.29
CA GLU A 237 8.20 -3.71 23.86
C GLU A 237 8.81 -2.39 23.33
N GLU A 238 9.84 -1.87 24.00
CA GLU A 238 10.53 -0.63 23.61
C GLU A 238 11.25 -0.77 22.26
N GLU A 239 11.93 -1.89 22.04
CA GLU A 239 12.61 -2.16 20.76
C GLU A 239 11.59 -2.27 19.61
N ALA A 240 10.44 -2.91 19.86
CA ALA A 240 9.35 -3.00 18.89
C ALA A 240 8.84 -1.60 18.51
N ILE A 241 8.58 -0.74 19.50
CA ILE A 241 8.12 0.64 19.28
C ILE A 241 9.18 1.46 18.54
N GLU A 242 10.45 1.36 18.91
CA GLU A 242 11.54 2.08 18.24
C GLU A 242 11.63 1.67 16.77
N MET A 243 11.68 0.37 16.47
CA MET A 243 11.73 -0.11 15.08
C MET A 243 10.45 0.17 14.30
N ALA A 244 9.28 0.11 14.94
CA ALA A 244 8.01 0.45 14.31
C ALA A 244 7.99 1.91 13.84
N ASN A 245 8.53 2.81 14.67
CA ASN A 245 8.62 4.24 14.39
C ASN A 245 9.86 4.66 13.58
N ASP A 246 10.82 3.76 13.35
CA ASP A 246 11.99 3.99 12.48
C ASP A 246 11.58 3.99 10.99
N THR A 247 10.85 5.02 10.59
CA THR A 247 10.37 5.23 9.24
C THR A 247 10.00 6.70 9.02
N GLU A 248 10.13 7.20 7.78
CA GLU A 248 9.68 8.56 7.42
C GLU A 248 8.15 8.65 7.22
N TYR A 249 7.45 7.53 7.30
CA TYR A 249 6.00 7.41 7.09
C TYR A 249 5.23 7.35 8.42
N GLY A 250 3.90 7.49 8.36
CA GLY A 250 3.06 7.46 9.58
C GLY A 250 1.58 7.22 9.30
N LEU A 251 1.26 6.28 8.40
CA LEU A 251 -0.11 6.10 7.90
C LEU A 251 -0.96 5.15 8.76
N ALA A 252 -0.42 3.99 9.09
CA ALA A 252 -1.12 2.95 9.85
C ALA A 252 -0.11 2.05 10.56
N ALA A 253 -0.57 1.34 11.59
CA ALA A 253 0.16 0.29 12.31
C ALA A 253 -0.84 -0.75 12.84
N ALA A 254 -0.35 -1.95 13.15
CA ALA A 254 -1.13 -2.99 13.80
C ALA A 254 -0.33 -3.64 14.94
N VAL A 255 -1.02 -4.02 16.02
CA VAL A 255 -0.44 -4.69 17.19
C VAL A 255 -1.25 -5.93 17.51
N PHE A 256 -0.57 -7.08 17.61
CA PHE A 256 -1.13 -8.36 18.04
C PHE A 256 -0.54 -8.74 19.39
N SER A 257 -1.39 -8.69 20.41
CA SER A 257 -1.11 -9.06 21.80
C SER A 257 -2.42 -9.44 22.48
N LYS A 258 -2.38 -10.33 23.48
CA LYS A 258 -3.58 -10.58 24.32
C LYS A 258 -3.67 -9.57 25.47
N ASP A 259 -2.54 -8.98 25.86
CA ASP A 259 -2.49 -7.89 26.81
C ASP A 259 -3.06 -6.62 26.16
N LEU A 260 -4.25 -6.22 26.61
CA LEU A 260 -4.94 -5.03 26.13
C LEU A 260 -4.27 -3.73 26.59
N GLU A 261 -3.66 -3.71 27.79
CA GLU A 261 -2.93 -2.54 28.26
C GLU A 261 -1.68 -2.33 27.40
N ARG A 262 -1.01 -3.41 26.97
CA ARG A 262 0.07 -3.35 25.97
C ARG A 262 -0.45 -2.80 24.64
N CYS A 263 -1.58 -3.28 24.13
CA CYS A 263 -2.16 -2.77 22.89
C CYS A 263 -2.54 -1.28 22.94
N GLU A 264 -2.90 -0.75 24.11
CA GLU A 264 -3.18 0.69 24.28
C GLU A 264 -1.91 1.53 24.40
N ARG A 265 -0.83 0.97 24.98
CA ARG A 265 0.47 1.64 25.12
C ARG A 265 1.24 1.72 23.80
N VAL A 266 1.23 0.65 23.01
CA VAL A 266 1.95 0.48 21.74
C VAL A 266 1.19 1.15 20.61
#